data_AF-A0A7S4N224-F1
#
_entry.id   AF-A0A7S4N224-F1
#
_cell.length_a   1.000
_cell.length_b   1.000
_cell.length_c   1.000
_cell.angle_alpha   90.00
_cell.angle_beta   90.00
_cell.angle_gamma   90.00
#
_symmetry.space_group_name_H-M   'P 1'
#
loop_
_entity.id
_entity.type
_entity.pdbx_description
1 polymer ?
#
loop_
_entity_poly.entity_id
_entity_poly.type
_entity_poly.pdbx_seq_one_letter_code
_entity_poly.pdbx_strand_id
1 'polypeptide(L)'
;MTPPRLAVTASLLLAGAACEGLNPILEPHFAAPPLQLDVGEVGVLISTIAFSYMLLALPLGCLTDMLNDGHAAGKRLKLVQVCGWLGMLCGGALLGPARPLLAAAGLPPTAQLLAFPLIGASCALKIIPSLPDLQRGLPPDDEAERAAICAMWNGVYCLGSATGPLVAVLLFDACGWERTVALLMAVSAAAAVMLAAAALRYD
;
A
#
# COMPACT_ATOMS: atom_id res chain seq x y z
N MET A 1 -4.13 19.93 -12.80
CA MET A 1 -3.71 19.17 -11.60
C MET A 1 -2.26 19.54 -11.30
N THR A 2 -1.91 19.95 -10.08
CA THR A 2 -0.52 20.34 -9.76
C THR A 2 0.40 19.12 -9.71
N PRO A 3 1.71 19.24 -10.00
CA PRO A 3 2.65 18.11 -9.97
C PRO A 3 2.62 17.29 -8.67
N PRO A 4 2.46 17.90 -7.48
CA PRO A 4 2.40 17.10 -6.26
C PRO A 4 1.05 16.38 -6.04
N ARG A 5 -0.07 16.88 -6.60
CA ARG A 5 -1.35 16.14 -6.58
C ARG A 5 -1.27 14.93 -7.51
N LEU A 6 -0.61 15.05 -8.67
CA LEU A 6 -0.37 13.93 -9.59
C LEU A 6 0.40 12.77 -8.92
N ALA A 7 1.41 13.08 -8.10
CA ALA A 7 2.16 12.06 -7.36
C ALA A 7 1.27 11.29 -6.37
N VAL A 8 0.36 11.97 -5.68
CA VAL A 8 -0.59 11.33 -4.75
C VAL A 8 -1.61 10.48 -5.52
N THR A 9 -2.14 10.98 -6.63
CA THR A 9 -3.05 10.21 -7.49
C THR A 9 -2.39 8.96 -8.06
N ALA A 10 -1.15 9.06 -8.56
CA ALA A 10 -0.38 7.91 -9.03
C ALA A 10 -0.09 6.91 -7.89
N SER A 11 0.30 7.42 -6.71
CA SER A 11 0.46 6.60 -5.51
C SER A 11 -0.82 5.85 -5.16
N LEU A 12 -1.99 6.51 -5.23
CA LEU A 12 -3.28 5.88 -4.93
C LEU A 12 -3.63 4.76 -5.91
N LEU A 13 -3.41 4.98 -7.21
CA LEU A 13 -3.59 3.97 -8.25
C LEU A 13 -2.73 2.73 -7.95
N LEU A 14 -1.44 2.96 -7.69
CA LEU A 14 -0.48 1.91 -7.37
C LEU A 14 -0.83 1.21 -6.05
N ALA A 15 -1.35 1.94 -5.06
CA ALA A 15 -1.77 1.37 -3.79
C ALA A 15 -2.94 0.40 -3.96
N GLY A 16 -3.95 0.77 -4.75
CA GLY A 16 -5.05 -0.12 -5.11
C GLY A 16 -4.55 -1.37 -5.84
N ALA A 17 -3.69 -1.19 -6.84
CA ALA A 17 -3.12 -2.31 -7.60
C ALA A 17 -2.25 -3.24 -6.74
N ALA A 18 -1.44 -2.69 -5.85
CA ALA A 18 -0.54 -3.44 -4.97
C ALA A 18 -1.29 -4.18 -3.85
N CYS A 19 -2.23 -3.53 -3.17
CA CYS A 19 -2.97 -4.16 -2.06
C CYS A 19 -3.89 -5.30 -2.60
N GLU A 20 -4.54 -5.11 -3.76
CA GLU A 20 -5.45 -6.12 -4.32
C GLU A 20 -4.76 -7.16 -5.20
N GLY A 21 -3.64 -6.80 -5.85
CA GLY A 21 -2.89 -7.71 -6.72
C GLY A 21 -2.37 -8.95 -6.01
N LEU A 22 -2.11 -8.88 -4.70
CA LEU A 22 -1.70 -10.04 -3.91
C LEU A 22 -2.82 -11.08 -3.76
N ASN A 23 -4.09 -10.66 -3.65
CA ASN A 23 -5.21 -11.54 -3.30
C ASN A 23 -5.30 -12.83 -4.14
N PRO A 24 -5.28 -12.78 -5.49
CA PRO A 24 -5.43 -14.00 -6.30
C PRO A 24 -4.19 -14.90 -6.32
N ILE A 25 -3.03 -14.41 -5.89
CA ILE A 25 -1.75 -15.15 -5.97
C ILE A 25 -1.25 -15.65 -4.61
N LEU A 26 -1.85 -15.21 -3.51
CA LEU A 26 -1.49 -15.63 -2.16
C LEU A 26 -1.84 -17.10 -1.91
N GLU A 27 -3.07 -17.52 -2.23
CA GLU A 27 -3.52 -18.91 -2.04
C GLU A 27 -2.63 -19.93 -2.77
N PRO A 28 -2.39 -19.83 -4.08
CA PRO A 28 -1.59 -20.83 -4.79
C PRO A 28 -0.14 -20.85 -4.29
N HIS A 29 0.39 -19.72 -3.79
CA HIS A 29 1.73 -19.70 -3.21
C HIS A 29 1.79 -20.40 -1.84
N PHE A 30 0.83 -20.11 -0.95
CA PHE A 30 0.86 -20.59 0.42
C PHE A 30 0.34 -22.02 0.58
N ALA A 31 -0.47 -22.51 -0.35
CA ALA A 31 -0.84 -23.92 -0.46
C ALA A 31 0.35 -24.81 -0.88
N ALA A 32 1.41 -24.24 -1.45
CA ALA A 32 2.62 -24.96 -1.83
C ALA A 32 3.64 -25.06 -0.67
N PRO A 33 4.62 -25.97 -0.76
CA PRO A 33 5.75 -26.00 0.17
C PRO A 33 6.47 -24.64 0.22
N PRO A 34 6.92 -24.19 1.41
CA PRO A 34 7.08 -24.96 2.65
C PRO A 34 5.90 -24.87 3.62
N LEU A 35 4.92 -23.97 3.41
CA LEU A 35 3.87 -23.74 4.40
C LEU A 35 2.70 -24.71 4.28
N GLN A 36 2.31 -25.08 3.05
CA GLN A 36 1.22 -26.05 2.81
C GLN A 36 -0.07 -25.70 3.56
N LEU A 37 -0.43 -24.41 3.57
CA LEU A 37 -1.63 -23.94 4.25
C LEU A 37 -2.89 -24.35 3.48
N ASP A 38 -3.98 -24.60 4.20
CA ASP A 38 -5.29 -24.77 3.57
C ASP A 38 -5.92 -23.42 3.16
N VAL A 39 -6.95 -23.49 2.33
CA VAL A 39 -7.65 -22.29 1.81
C VAL A 39 -8.23 -21.42 2.94
N GLY A 40 -8.68 -22.05 4.03
CA GLY A 40 -9.21 -21.35 5.20
C GLY A 40 -8.13 -20.57 5.94
N GLU A 41 -6.96 -21.19 6.15
CA GLU A 41 -5.79 -20.57 6.77
C GLU A 41 -5.28 -19.38 5.95
N VAL A 42 -5.20 -19.50 4.63
CA VAL A 42 -4.87 -18.36 3.75
C VAL A 42 -5.93 -17.26 3.86
N GLY A 43 -7.21 -17.63 3.91
CA GLY A 43 -8.31 -16.67 4.11
C GLY A 43 -8.20 -15.89 5.43
N VAL A 44 -7.79 -16.56 6.51
CA VAL A 44 -7.49 -15.90 7.80
C VAL A 44 -6.31 -14.94 7.66
N LEU A 45 -5.23 -15.35 6.99
CA LEU A 45 -4.07 -14.48 6.76
C LEU A 45 -4.44 -13.22 5.97
N ILE A 46 -5.21 -13.36 4.88
CA ILE A 46 -5.71 -12.20 4.11
C ILE A 46 -6.58 -11.31 5.01
N SER A 47 -7.43 -11.90 5.86
CA SER A 47 -8.26 -11.16 6.81
C SER A 47 -7.43 -10.35 7.82
N THR A 48 -6.21 -10.81 8.17
CA THR A 48 -5.32 -10.02 9.04
C THR A 48 -4.85 -8.72 8.39
N ILE A 49 -4.70 -8.67 7.06
CA ILE A 49 -4.38 -7.43 6.33
C ILE A 49 -5.50 -6.40 6.56
N ALA A 50 -6.75 -6.81 6.32
CA ALA A 50 -7.92 -5.95 6.50
C ALA A 50 -8.07 -5.53 7.97
N PHE A 51 -7.89 -6.45 8.91
CA PHE A 51 -7.97 -6.16 10.33
C PHE A 51 -6.91 -5.14 10.78
N SER A 52 -5.64 -5.33 10.38
CA SER A 52 -4.56 -4.38 10.69
C SER A 52 -4.79 -3.01 10.06
N TYR A 53 -5.32 -2.96 8.83
CA TYR A 53 -5.75 -1.71 8.21
C TYR A 53 -6.82 -1.01 9.06
N MET A 54 -7.90 -1.72 9.42
CA MET A 54 -9.01 -1.13 10.19
C MET A 54 -8.56 -0.64 11.58
N LEU A 55 -7.74 -1.43 12.28
CA LEU A 55 -7.21 -1.05 13.60
C LEU A 55 -6.44 0.27 13.56
N LEU A 56 -5.69 0.51 12.48
CA LEU A 56 -4.90 1.71 12.31
C LEU A 56 -5.67 2.84 11.64
N ALA A 57 -6.86 2.58 11.09
CA ALA A 57 -7.55 3.57 10.28
C ALA A 57 -7.97 4.81 11.07
N LEU A 58 -8.58 4.63 12.24
CA LEU A 58 -8.99 5.72 13.12
C LEU A 58 -7.79 6.50 13.69
N PRO A 59 -6.78 5.85 14.31
CA PRO A 59 -5.59 6.57 14.79
C PRO A 59 -4.87 7.35 13.69
N LEU A 60 -4.78 6.79 12.48
CA LEU A 60 -4.17 7.47 11.34
C LEU A 60 -5.04 8.59 10.78
N GLY A 61 -6.36 8.49 10.87
CA GLY A 61 -7.28 9.60 10.60
C GLY A 61 -6.98 10.78 11.51
N CYS A 62 -6.96 10.54 12.83
CA CYS A 62 -6.63 11.58 13.81
C CYS A 62 -5.22 12.17 13.58
N LEU A 63 -4.23 11.32 13.31
CA LEU A 63 -2.88 11.78 12.99
C LEU A 63 -2.86 12.63 11.71
N THR A 64 -3.60 12.20 10.68
CA THR A 64 -3.71 12.93 9.41
C THR A 64 -4.29 14.31 9.63
N ASP A 65 -5.36 14.43 10.42
CA ASP A 65 -5.96 15.72 10.75
C ASP A 65 -4.95 16.64 11.44
N MET A 66 -4.22 16.14 12.44
CA MET A 66 -3.17 16.90 13.14
C MET A 66 -2.02 17.35 12.21
N LEU A 67 -1.70 16.55 11.20
CA LEU A 67 -0.61 16.83 10.25
C LEU A 67 -1.06 17.67 9.05
N ASN A 68 -2.37 17.84 8.83
CA ASN A 68 -2.92 18.54 7.67
C ASN A 68 -2.96 20.08 7.83
N ASP A 69 -2.52 20.61 8.97
CA ASP A 69 -2.50 22.05 9.23
C ASP A 69 -1.18 22.73 8.88
N GLY A 70 -1.21 24.03 8.58
CA GLY A 70 -0.02 24.87 8.41
C GLY A 70 0.78 24.66 7.13
N HIS A 71 1.87 25.43 6.99
CA HIS A 71 2.64 25.52 5.73
C HIS A 71 3.26 24.18 5.29
N ALA A 72 3.69 23.35 6.25
CA ALA A 72 4.33 22.06 5.99
C ALA A 72 3.36 20.89 5.83
N ALA A 73 2.04 21.10 5.86
CA ALA A 73 1.03 20.04 5.82
C ALA A 73 1.22 19.06 4.65
N GLY A 74 1.41 19.60 3.44
CA GLY A 74 1.57 18.79 2.23
C GLY A 74 2.82 17.91 2.24
N LYS A 75 3.90 18.35 2.93
CA LYS A 75 5.12 17.58 3.13
C LYS A 75 4.90 16.48 4.16
N ARG A 76 4.29 16.80 5.31
CA ARG A 76 4.03 15.85 6.41
C ARG A 76 3.16 14.69 5.95
N LEU A 77 2.05 14.96 5.27
CA LEU A 77 1.16 13.91 4.77
C LEU A 77 1.83 13.00 3.74
N LYS A 78 2.68 13.53 2.86
CA LYS A 78 3.44 12.71 1.91
C LYS A 78 4.46 11.83 2.60
N LEU A 79 5.13 12.32 3.64
CA LEU A 79 6.04 11.50 4.43
C LEU A 79 5.33 10.34 5.12
N VAL A 80 4.09 10.54 5.61
CA VAL A 80 3.27 9.42 6.13
C VAL A 80 2.99 8.40 5.03
N GLN A 81 2.63 8.85 3.82
CA GLN A 81 2.42 7.95 2.68
C GLN A 81 3.72 7.21 2.27
N VAL A 82 4.87 7.88 2.32
CA VAL A 82 6.19 7.27 2.10
C VAL A 82 6.44 6.16 3.11
N CYS A 83 6.17 6.39 4.40
CA CYS A 83 6.26 5.33 5.42
C CYS A 83 5.37 4.13 5.10
N GLY A 84 4.15 4.37 4.59
CA GLY A 84 3.27 3.29 4.12
C GLY A 84 3.86 2.49 2.95
N TRP A 85 4.50 3.15 2.00
CA TRP A 85 5.17 2.45 0.89
C TRP A 85 6.44 1.71 1.31
N LEU A 86 7.23 2.26 2.24
CA LEU A 86 8.37 1.57 2.83
C LEU A 86 7.92 0.35 3.64
N GLY A 87 6.81 0.44 4.37
CA GLY A 87 6.21 -0.71 5.05
C GLY A 87 5.77 -1.79 4.07
N MET A 88 5.17 -1.41 2.93
CA MET A 88 4.80 -2.35 1.86
C MET A 88 6.04 -3.01 1.23
N LEU A 89 7.12 -2.24 1.01
CA LEU A 89 8.40 -2.76 0.55
C LEU A 89 8.97 -3.80 1.52
N CYS A 90 8.95 -3.52 2.82
CA CYS A 90 9.38 -4.46 3.86
C CYS A 90 8.47 -5.70 3.93
N GLY A 91 7.15 -5.52 3.80
CA GLY A 91 6.19 -6.62 3.71
C GLY A 91 6.47 -7.53 2.51
N GLY A 92 6.69 -6.94 1.33
CA GLY A 92 7.10 -7.67 0.13
C GLY A 92 8.44 -8.40 0.32
N ALA A 93 9.42 -7.76 0.98
CA ALA A 93 10.69 -8.42 1.29
C ALA A 93 10.48 -9.66 2.15
N LEU A 94 9.65 -9.58 3.19
CA LEU A 94 9.30 -10.73 4.05
C LEU A 94 8.61 -11.85 3.28
N LEU A 95 7.81 -11.53 2.26
CA LEU A 95 7.09 -12.50 1.42
C LEU A 95 7.98 -13.27 0.43
N GLY A 96 9.19 -12.82 0.11
CA GLY A 96 10.06 -13.51 -0.85
C GLY A 96 11.55 -13.30 -0.59
N PRO A 97 12.13 -12.15 -0.97
CA PRO A 97 13.59 -11.96 -0.95
C PRO A 97 14.28 -12.11 0.42
N ALA A 98 13.56 -11.89 1.52
CA ALA A 98 14.12 -12.04 2.87
C ALA A 98 14.13 -13.49 3.36
N ARG A 99 13.48 -14.45 2.68
CA ARG A 99 13.38 -15.85 3.13
C ARG A 99 14.74 -16.50 3.41
N PRO A 100 15.80 -16.35 2.57
CA PRO A 100 17.12 -16.88 2.89
C PRO A 100 17.73 -16.25 4.14
N LEU A 101 17.50 -14.95 4.38
CA LEU A 101 18.00 -14.24 5.56
C LEU A 101 17.28 -14.71 6.83
N LEU A 102 15.95 -14.90 6.77
CA LEU A 102 15.18 -15.45 7.88
C LEU A 102 15.64 -16.87 8.23
N ALA A 103 15.86 -17.71 7.22
CA ALA A 103 16.38 -19.06 7.41
C ALA A 103 17.80 -19.07 8.02
N ALA A 104 18.68 -18.20 7.53
CA ALA A 104 20.04 -18.04 8.09
C ALA A 104 20.02 -17.54 9.55
N ALA A 105 19.00 -16.77 9.94
CA ALA A 105 18.75 -16.36 11.31
C ALA A 105 18.07 -17.45 12.17
N GLY A 106 17.83 -18.65 11.64
CA GLY A 106 17.18 -19.76 12.33
C GLY A 106 15.68 -19.56 12.54
N LEU A 107 15.05 -18.61 11.85
CA LEU A 107 13.61 -18.37 11.95
C LEU A 107 12.82 -19.40 11.14
N PRO A 108 11.65 -19.83 11.63
CA PRO A 108 10.81 -20.76 10.90
C PRO A 108 10.24 -20.10 9.65
N PRO A 109 9.86 -20.87 8.61
CA PRO A 109 9.21 -20.35 7.41
C PRO A 109 7.97 -19.49 7.70
N THR A 110 7.26 -19.76 8.80
CA THR A 110 6.10 -18.99 9.26
C THR A 110 6.43 -17.55 9.67
N ALA A 111 7.70 -17.19 9.85
CA ALA A 111 8.11 -15.81 10.10
C ALA A 111 7.71 -14.85 8.96
N GLN A 112 7.58 -15.36 7.72
CA GLN A 112 7.10 -14.56 6.60
C GLN A 112 5.63 -14.10 6.77
N LEU A 113 4.86 -14.76 7.63
CA LEU A 113 3.47 -14.40 7.92
C LEU A 113 3.35 -13.05 8.66
N LEU A 114 4.44 -12.53 9.22
CA LEU A 114 4.49 -11.17 9.76
C LEU A 114 4.31 -10.10 8.66
N ALA A 115 4.46 -10.46 7.40
CA ALA A 115 4.21 -9.57 6.27
C ALA A 115 2.75 -9.10 6.22
N PHE A 116 1.77 -9.94 6.55
CA PHE A 116 0.35 -9.63 6.40
C PHE A 116 -0.10 -8.44 7.28
N PRO A 117 0.10 -8.43 8.61
CA PRO A 117 -0.26 -7.29 9.43
C PRO A 117 0.55 -6.03 9.05
N LEU A 118 1.82 -6.19 8.65
CA LEU A 118 2.65 -5.09 8.18
C LEU A 118 2.08 -4.48 6.88
N ILE A 119 1.66 -5.30 5.92
CA ILE A 119 1.03 -4.85 4.67
C ILE A 119 -0.29 -4.13 4.96
N GLY A 120 -1.10 -4.63 5.90
CA GLY A 120 -2.33 -3.96 6.34
C GLY A 120 -2.07 -2.57 6.91
N ALA A 121 -1.12 -2.48 7.86
CA ALA A 121 -0.67 -1.21 8.43
C ALA A 121 -0.13 -0.24 7.36
N SER A 122 0.60 -0.79 6.39
CA SER A 122 1.17 -0.07 5.27
C SER A 122 0.10 0.47 4.30
N CYS A 123 -0.98 -0.28 4.05
CA CYS A 123 -2.14 0.22 3.28
C CYS A 123 -2.79 1.40 4.03
N ALA A 124 -2.94 1.35 5.36
CA ALA A 124 -3.52 2.45 6.13
C ALA A 124 -2.69 3.73 6.04
N LEU A 125 -1.37 3.63 6.21
CA LEU A 125 -0.43 4.75 6.14
C LEU A 125 -0.38 5.45 4.77
N LYS A 126 -0.61 4.74 3.67
CA LYS A 126 -0.56 5.32 2.32
C LYS A 126 -1.93 5.74 1.76
N ILE A 127 -3.01 5.11 2.19
CA ILE A 127 -4.36 5.36 1.66
C ILE A 127 -5.03 6.50 2.44
N ILE A 128 -5.05 6.46 3.77
CA ILE A 128 -5.83 7.39 4.60
C ILE A 128 -5.41 8.85 4.40
N PRO A 129 -4.12 9.22 4.47
CA PRO A 129 -3.71 10.62 4.29
C PRO A 129 -3.84 11.12 2.84
N SER A 130 -4.11 10.24 1.87
CA SER A 130 -4.10 10.62 0.45
C SER A 130 -5.29 11.50 0.05
N LEU A 131 -6.49 11.27 0.59
CA LEU A 131 -7.66 12.11 0.29
C LEU A 131 -7.52 13.51 0.92
N PRO A 132 -7.18 13.67 2.21
CA PRO A 132 -6.91 14.98 2.79
C PRO A 132 -5.78 15.74 2.07
N ASP A 133 -4.72 15.06 1.64
CA ASP A 133 -3.63 15.69 0.87
C ASP A 133 -4.11 16.19 -0.51
N LEU A 134 -4.97 15.45 -1.20
CA LEU A 134 -5.56 15.88 -2.47
C LEU A 134 -6.53 17.06 -2.31
N GLN A 135 -7.30 17.09 -1.23
CA GLN A 135 -8.23 18.17 -0.91
C GLN A 135 -7.55 19.40 -0.31
N ARG A 136 -6.25 19.33 -0.02
CA ARG A 136 -5.53 20.42 0.64
C ARG A 136 -5.50 21.69 -0.22
N GLY A 137 -5.71 22.82 0.46
CA GLY A 137 -5.73 24.15 -0.13
C GLY A 137 -7.08 24.56 -0.74
N LEU A 138 -8.10 23.69 -0.66
CA LEU A 138 -9.46 24.06 -1.04
C LEU A 138 -10.15 24.83 0.08
N PRO A 139 -11.02 25.81 -0.25
CA PRO A 139 -11.91 26.43 0.72
C PRO A 139 -12.80 25.39 1.42
N PRO A 140 -13.13 25.58 2.71
CA PRO A 140 -13.97 24.64 3.45
C PRO A 140 -15.41 24.58 2.92
N ASP A 141 -15.87 25.64 2.26
CA ASP A 141 -17.21 25.80 1.66
C ASP A 141 -17.29 25.34 0.20
N ASP A 142 -16.18 24.95 -0.43
CA ASP A 142 -16.17 24.39 -1.79
C ASP A 142 -16.53 22.89 -1.79
N GLU A 143 -17.79 22.61 -1.46
CA GLU A 143 -18.30 21.23 -1.42
C GLU A 143 -18.23 20.54 -2.78
N ALA A 144 -18.40 21.30 -3.87
CA ALA A 144 -18.41 20.77 -5.24
C ALA A 144 -17.02 20.24 -5.64
N GLU A 145 -15.95 21.01 -5.44
CA GLU A 145 -14.60 20.54 -5.77
C GLU A 145 -14.15 19.40 -4.84
N ARG A 146 -14.51 19.45 -3.54
CA ARG A 146 -14.21 18.37 -2.59
C ARG A 146 -14.90 17.06 -2.98
N ALA A 147 -16.16 17.12 -3.42
CA ALA A 147 -16.91 15.97 -3.92
C ALA A 147 -16.29 15.41 -5.21
N ALA A 148 -15.88 16.28 -6.15
CA ALA A 148 -15.20 15.88 -7.38
C ALA A 148 -13.87 15.16 -7.09
N ILE A 149 -13.07 15.66 -6.14
CA ILE A 149 -11.82 15.02 -5.73
C ILE A 149 -12.09 13.68 -5.04
N CYS A 150 -13.13 13.57 -4.21
CA CYS A 150 -13.52 12.31 -3.60
C CYS A 150 -13.94 11.27 -4.65
N ALA A 151 -14.73 11.68 -5.65
CA ALA A 151 -15.11 10.81 -6.77
C ALA A 151 -13.89 10.36 -7.58
N MET A 152 -12.97 11.28 -7.90
CA MET A 152 -11.71 10.96 -8.57
C MET A 152 -10.86 10.00 -7.74
N TRP A 153 -10.73 10.25 -6.43
CA TRP A 153 -9.99 9.41 -5.50
C TRP A 153 -10.51 7.97 -5.51
N ASN A 154 -11.82 7.79 -5.35
CA ASN A 154 -12.48 6.49 -5.42
C ASN A 154 -12.26 5.83 -6.79
N GLY A 155 -12.50 6.57 -7.88
CA GLY A 155 -12.32 6.04 -9.24
C GLY A 155 -10.91 5.55 -9.51
N VAL A 156 -9.89 6.30 -9.08
CA VAL A 156 -8.47 5.94 -9.24
C VAL A 156 -8.11 4.73 -8.38
N TYR A 157 -8.57 4.69 -7.12
CA TYR A 157 -8.36 3.53 -6.25
C TYR A 157 -9.01 2.28 -6.83
N CYS A 158 -10.27 2.35 -7.26
CA CYS A 158 -11.00 1.24 -7.87
C CYS A 158 -10.35 0.77 -9.16
N LEU A 159 -9.84 1.68 -10.00
CA LEU A 159 -9.09 1.32 -11.20
C LEU A 159 -7.84 0.52 -10.86
N GLY A 160 -7.09 0.94 -9.84
CA GLY A 160 -5.94 0.19 -9.32
C GLY A 160 -6.36 -1.19 -8.82
N SER A 161 -7.37 -1.23 -7.95
CA SER A 161 -7.94 -2.46 -7.38
C SER A 161 -8.42 -3.45 -8.44
N ALA A 162 -8.99 -2.99 -9.55
CA ALA A 162 -9.43 -3.86 -10.65
C ALA A 162 -8.25 -4.36 -11.52
N THR A 163 -7.25 -3.50 -11.77
CA THR A 163 -6.12 -3.82 -12.65
C THR A 163 -5.03 -4.64 -11.96
N GLY A 164 -4.83 -4.43 -10.65
CA GLY A 164 -3.84 -5.12 -9.84
C GLY A 164 -3.91 -6.65 -9.92
N PRO A 165 -5.06 -7.27 -9.59
CA PRO A 165 -5.26 -8.72 -9.68
C PRO A 165 -4.93 -9.30 -11.06
N LEU A 166 -5.38 -8.62 -12.14
CA LEU A 166 -5.13 -9.07 -13.50
C LEU A 166 -3.64 -9.08 -13.83
N VAL A 167 -2.93 -8.00 -13.51
CA VAL A 167 -1.49 -7.88 -13.74
C VAL A 167 -0.72 -8.88 -12.89
N ALA A 168 -1.09 -9.04 -11.62
CA ALA A 168 -0.43 -9.94 -10.69
C ALA A 168 -0.57 -11.41 -11.09
N VAL A 169 -1.77 -11.85 -11.51
CA VAL A 169 -1.98 -13.22 -12.02
C VAL A 169 -1.15 -13.47 -13.27
N LEU A 170 -1.19 -12.56 -14.25
CA LEU A 170 -0.39 -12.70 -15.48
C LEU A 170 1.10 -12.80 -15.19
N LEU A 171 1.61 -12.00 -14.25
CA LEU A 171 3.01 -12.05 -13.83
C LEU A 171 3.32 -13.34 -13.08
N PHE A 172 2.45 -13.75 -12.16
CA PHE A 172 2.64 -14.98 -11.40
C PHE A 172 2.69 -16.20 -12.32
N ASP A 173 1.79 -16.29 -13.30
CA ASP A 173 1.78 -17.38 -14.28
C ASP A 173 3.02 -17.34 -15.19
N ALA A 174 3.43 -16.15 -15.64
CA ALA A 174 4.53 -16.01 -16.58
C ALA A 174 5.91 -16.20 -15.93
N CYS A 175 6.09 -15.79 -14.67
CA CYS A 175 7.41 -15.66 -14.07
C CYS A 175 7.51 -16.05 -12.59
N GLY A 176 6.40 -16.48 -11.98
CA GLY A 176 6.34 -17.05 -10.64
C GLY A 176 6.30 -16.02 -9.50
N TRP A 177 6.18 -16.55 -8.29
CA TRP A 177 6.05 -15.78 -7.04
C TRP A 177 7.18 -14.77 -6.84
N GLU A 178 8.43 -15.22 -6.86
CA GLU A 178 9.59 -14.41 -6.48
C GLU A 178 9.72 -13.15 -7.34
N ARG A 179 9.48 -13.26 -8.65
CA ARG A 179 9.54 -12.12 -9.57
C ARG A 179 8.33 -11.20 -9.42
N THR A 180 7.16 -11.76 -9.13
CA THR A 180 5.95 -10.98 -8.86
C THR A 180 6.10 -10.13 -7.61
N VAL A 181 6.63 -10.72 -6.52
CA VAL A 181 6.93 -10.00 -5.27
C VAL A 181 8.06 -8.98 -5.47
N ALA A 182 9.10 -9.32 -6.25
CA ALA A 182 10.16 -8.36 -6.57
C ALA A 182 9.64 -7.14 -7.34
N LEU A 183 8.67 -7.33 -8.25
CA LEU A 183 8.02 -6.20 -8.93
C LEU A 183 7.18 -5.37 -7.97
N LEU A 184 6.41 -6.00 -7.08
CA LEU A 184 5.68 -5.29 -6.02
C LEU A 184 6.63 -4.42 -5.18
N MET A 185 7.80 -4.95 -4.82
CA MET A 185 8.83 -4.20 -4.11
C MET A 185 9.37 -3.04 -4.94
N ALA A 186 9.68 -3.26 -6.22
CA ALA A 186 10.15 -2.20 -7.12
C ALA A 186 9.12 -1.07 -7.27
N VAL A 187 7.84 -1.41 -7.45
CA VAL A 187 6.72 -0.47 -7.49
C VAL A 187 6.61 0.29 -6.18
N SER A 188 6.75 -0.40 -5.04
CA SER A 188 6.68 0.22 -3.71
C SER A 188 7.81 1.22 -3.49
N ALA A 189 9.04 0.86 -3.87
CA ALA A 189 10.19 1.75 -3.81
C ALA A 189 10.01 2.97 -4.75
N ALA A 190 9.54 2.75 -5.98
CA ALA A 190 9.29 3.82 -6.94
C ALA A 190 8.23 4.80 -6.44
N ALA A 191 7.14 4.29 -5.86
CA ALA A 191 6.09 5.12 -5.28
C ALA A 191 6.58 5.92 -4.07
N ALA A 192 7.40 5.31 -3.19
CA ALA A 192 8.04 6.01 -2.08
C ALA A 192 8.95 7.15 -2.58
N VAL A 193 9.81 6.88 -3.56
CA VAL A 193 10.71 7.90 -4.15
C VAL A 193 9.91 9.02 -4.81
N MET A 194 8.86 8.69 -5.57
CA MET A 194 7.99 9.67 -6.22
C MET A 194 7.34 10.60 -5.19
N LEU A 195 6.79 10.05 -4.10
CA LEU A 195 6.18 10.85 -3.03
C LEU A 195 7.19 11.67 -2.25
N ALA A 196 8.37 11.11 -1.96
CA ALA A 196 9.45 11.83 -1.31
C ALA A 196 9.92 13.03 -2.15
N ALA A 197 10.11 12.83 -3.46
CA ALA A 197 10.45 13.89 -4.40
C ALA A 197 9.34 14.96 -4.47
N ALA A 198 8.07 14.55 -4.43
CA ALA A 198 6.95 15.48 -4.37
C ALA A 198 6.85 16.23 -3.02
N ALA A 199 7.30 15.61 -1.92
CA ALA A 199 7.34 16.23 -0.59
C ALA A 199 8.40 17.33 -0.50
N LEU A 200 9.52 17.20 -1.23
CA LEU A 200 10.57 18.21 -1.32
C LEU A 200 10.17 19.45 -2.12
N ARG A 201 9.05 19.40 -2.86
CA ARG A 201 8.52 20.55 -3.62
C ARG A 201 7.54 21.41 -2.82
N TYR A 202 7.29 21.05 -1.55
CA TYR A 202 6.55 21.86 -0.61
C TYR A 202 7.54 22.52 0.34
N ASP A 203 7.86 23.78 0.04
CA ASP A 203 8.53 24.72 0.94
C ASP A 203 7.47 25.59 1.64
#